data_AF-A0A4S1CLB5-F1
#
_entry.id   AF-A0A4S1CLB5-F1
#
_cell.length_a   1.000
_cell.length_b   1.000
_cell.length_c   1.000
_cell.angle_alpha   90.00
_cell.angle_beta   90.00
_cell.angle_gamma   90.00
#
_symmetry.space_group_name_H-M   'P 1'
#
loop_
_entity.id
_entity.type
_entity.pdbx_description
1 polymer ?
#
loop_
_entity_poly.entity_id
_entity_poly.type
_entity_poly.pdbx_seq_one_letter_code
_entity_poly.pdbx_strand_id
1 'polypeptide(L)'
;MVLGFNHNIRYKGVLFHVQTEDSGKANPHIITLLYREGTILASAKTSYADIIKVEQLEAVVESIMKEQHKDMMRRLKNGEFDARIFPDGAPEPTAAPQEPAAAPQTPEVPAPQAQAAAPQTPAAAPRAPEPPKDTPPTTPANRSLDEVILDYLITGEDK
;
A
#
# COMPACT_ATOMS: atom_id res chain seq x y z
N MET A 1 4.29 11.76 1.75
CA MET A 1 3.23 11.12 0.96
C MET A 1 2.20 10.59 1.92
N VAL A 2 0.93 10.61 1.54
CA VAL A 2 -0.16 10.06 2.39
C VAL A 2 -0.32 8.57 2.10
N LEU A 3 -0.71 7.79 3.12
CA LEU A 3 -0.97 6.36 2.96
C LEU A 3 -2.12 6.12 1.97
N GLY A 4 -1.93 5.15 1.07
CA GLY A 4 -2.91 4.79 0.05
C GLY A 4 -4.15 4.09 0.61
N PHE A 5 -5.23 4.12 -0.16
CA PHE A 5 -6.47 3.38 0.14
C PHE A 5 -6.62 2.20 -0.78
N ASN A 6 -7.02 1.07 -0.21
CA ASN A 6 -7.17 -0.17 -0.95
C ASN A 6 -8.44 -0.91 -0.55
N HIS A 7 -9.29 -1.24 -1.52
CA HIS A 7 -10.54 -1.97 -1.28
C HIS A 7 -10.84 -3.01 -2.36
N ASN A 8 -11.23 -4.20 -1.92
CA ASN A 8 -11.84 -5.22 -2.77
C ASN A 8 -13.36 -5.13 -2.68
N ILE A 9 -14.05 -5.13 -3.83
CA ILE A 9 -15.49 -4.90 -3.90
C ILE A 9 -16.09 -5.92 -4.87
N ARG A 10 -17.12 -6.65 -4.44
CA ARG A 10 -17.91 -7.48 -5.35
C ARG A 10 -19.03 -6.65 -5.96
N TYR A 11 -19.16 -6.69 -7.29
CA TYR A 11 -20.26 -6.08 -8.03
C TYR A 11 -20.73 -7.05 -9.13
N LYS A 12 -22.03 -7.39 -9.13
CA LYS A 12 -22.63 -8.37 -10.06
C LYS A 12 -21.85 -9.71 -10.14
N GLY A 13 -21.42 -10.22 -8.99
CA GLY A 13 -20.67 -11.48 -8.90
C GLY A 13 -19.18 -11.40 -9.26
N VAL A 14 -18.70 -10.26 -9.78
CA VAL A 14 -17.29 -10.06 -10.14
C VAL A 14 -16.55 -9.30 -9.04
N LEU A 15 -15.31 -9.69 -8.76
CA LEU A 15 -14.43 -9.02 -7.80
C LEU A 15 -13.63 -7.90 -8.50
N PHE A 16 -13.71 -6.71 -7.92
CA PHE A 16 -12.96 -5.53 -8.34
C PHE A 16 -12.03 -5.09 -7.24
N HIS A 17 -10.97 -4.39 -7.65
CA HIS A 17 -9.99 -3.82 -6.75
C HIS A 17 -9.86 -2.33 -7.02
N VAL A 18 -10.03 -1.51 -5.99
CA VAL A 18 -9.88 -0.06 -6.06
C VAL A 18 -8.67 0.33 -5.25
N GLN A 19 -7.72 1.01 -5.88
CA GLN A 19 -6.49 1.48 -5.26
C GLN A 19 -6.37 2.98 -5.46
N THR A 20 -6.09 3.74 -4.40
CA THR A 20 -5.83 5.18 -4.46
C THR A 20 -4.48 5.49 -3.84
N GLU A 21 -3.61 6.21 -4.56
CA GLU A 21 -2.26 6.55 -4.13
C GLU A 21 -1.96 8.04 -4.30
N ASP A 22 -1.11 8.56 -3.42
CA ASP A 22 -0.54 9.91 -3.48
C ASP A 22 0.87 9.83 -4.09
N SER A 23 1.11 10.56 -5.18
CA SER A 23 2.42 10.66 -5.84
C SER A 23 3.39 11.63 -5.13
N GLY A 24 2.94 12.27 -4.04
CA GLY A 24 3.75 13.12 -3.17
C GLY A 24 4.01 14.53 -3.72
N LYS A 25 4.66 15.37 -2.91
CA LYS A 25 4.84 16.80 -3.20
C LYS A 25 5.63 17.09 -4.49
N ALA A 26 6.53 16.18 -4.90
CA ALA A 26 7.30 16.31 -6.13
C ALA A 26 6.42 16.15 -7.38
N ASN A 27 5.38 15.33 -7.28
CA ASN A 27 4.40 15.08 -8.34
C ASN A 27 3.00 15.13 -7.72
N PRO A 28 2.41 16.33 -7.53
CA PRO A 28 1.24 16.55 -6.68
C PRO A 28 -0.05 16.02 -7.32
N HIS A 29 -0.17 14.70 -7.36
CA HIS A 29 -1.24 13.97 -8.00
C HIS A 29 -1.74 12.84 -7.11
N ILE A 30 -3.06 12.73 -7.02
CA ILE A 30 -3.76 11.60 -6.45
C ILE A 30 -4.29 10.75 -7.60
N ILE A 31 -3.90 9.48 -7.62
CA ILE A 31 -4.27 8.55 -8.68
C ILE A 31 -5.14 7.45 -8.07
N THR A 32 -6.32 7.24 -8.63
CA THR A 32 -7.19 6.10 -8.30
C THR A 32 -7.34 5.20 -9.50
N LEU A 33 -7.13 3.91 -9.28
CA LEU A 33 -7.22 2.88 -10.30
C LEU A 33 -8.27 1.85 -9.88
N LEU A 34 -9.15 1.53 -10.83
CA LEU A 34 -10.11 0.44 -10.73
C LEU A 34 -9.61 -0.71 -11.57
N TYR A 35 -9.40 -1.86 -10.93
CA TYR A 35 -8.92 -3.07 -11.58
C TYR A 35 -9.97 -4.18 -11.55
N ARG A 36 -9.88 -5.04 -12.56
CA ARG A 36 -10.47 -6.38 -12.61
C ARG A 36 -9.42 -7.34 -13.13
N GLU A 37 -9.09 -8.37 -12.36
CA GLU A 37 -8.19 -9.47 -12.80
C GLU A 37 -6.87 -8.96 -13.44
N GLY A 38 -6.29 -7.90 -12.86
CA GLY A 38 -5.05 -7.28 -13.36
C GLY A 38 -5.22 -6.26 -14.51
N THR A 39 -6.43 -6.08 -15.04
CA THR A 39 -6.74 -5.09 -16.07
C THR A 39 -7.30 -3.81 -15.46
N ILE A 40 -6.79 -2.65 -15.89
CA ILE A 40 -7.32 -1.34 -15.50
C ILE A 40 -8.60 -1.06 -16.28
N LEU A 41 -9.71 -0.88 -15.57
CA LEU A 41 -11.00 -0.54 -16.15
C LEU A 41 -11.24 0.97 -16.21
N ALA A 42 -10.77 1.69 -15.20
CA ALA A 42 -10.89 3.14 -15.09
C ALA A 42 -9.75 3.71 -14.23
N SER A 43 -9.40 4.96 -14.53
CA SER A 43 -8.45 5.75 -13.75
C SER A 43 -9.05 7.13 -13.46
N ALA A 44 -8.84 7.64 -12.26
CA ALA A 44 -9.08 9.04 -11.91
C ALA A 44 -7.75 9.66 -11.46
N LYS A 45 -7.50 10.89 -11.91
CA LYS A 45 -6.29 11.65 -11.57
C LYS A 45 -6.70 13.05 -11.16
N THR A 46 -6.31 13.44 -9.96
CA THR A 46 -6.59 14.77 -9.41
C THR A 46 -5.28 15.44 -9.04
N SER A 47 -5.03 16.64 -9.55
CA SER A 47 -3.88 17.42 -9.12
C SER A 47 -4.23 18.21 -7.86
N TYR A 48 -3.28 18.33 -6.94
CA TYR A 48 -3.37 19.19 -5.76
C TYR A 48 -2.26 20.26 -5.75
N ALA A 49 -1.69 20.58 -6.92
CA ALA A 49 -0.59 21.53 -7.06
C ALA A 49 -0.90 22.89 -6.42
N ASP A 50 -2.15 23.36 -6.55
CA ASP A 50 -2.62 24.65 -6.03
C ASP A 50 -2.62 24.73 -4.50
N ILE A 51 -2.74 23.59 -3.82
CA ILE A 51 -2.85 23.53 -2.35
C ILE A 51 -1.56 23.08 -1.68
N ILE A 52 -0.45 22.86 -2.38
CA ILE A 52 0.82 22.38 -1.78
C ILE A 52 1.29 23.25 -0.61
N LYS A 53 1.00 24.56 -0.65
CA LYS A 53 1.47 25.53 0.34
C LYS A 53 0.55 25.66 1.58
N VAL A 54 -0.57 24.93 1.63
CA VAL A 54 -1.47 24.99 2.77
C VAL A 54 -0.88 24.30 4.00
N GLU A 55 -1.21 24.82 5.18
CA GLU A 55 -0.98 24.12 6.43
C GLU A 55 -1.83 22.84 6.47
N GLN A 56 -1.35 21.79 7.14
CA GLN A 56 -2.02 20.49 7.17
C GLN A 56 -2.27 19.84 5.79
N LEU A 57 -1.39 20.07 4.80
CA LEU A 57 -1.49 19.47 3.46
C LEU A 57 -1.84 17.98 3.48
N GLU A 58 -1.21 17.19 4.35
CA GLU A 58 -1.42 15.76 4.45
C GLU A 58 -2.88 15.40 4.79
N ALA A 59 -3.51 16.15 5.70
CA ALA A 59 -4.92 15.94 6.04
C ALA A 59 -5.86 16.31 4.89
N VAL A 60 -5.53 17.38 4.15
CA VAL A 60 -6.31 17.79 2.97
C VAL A 60 -6.18 16.75 1.85
N VAL A 61 -4.96 16.31 1.55
CA VAL A 61 -4.68 15.26 0.57
C VAL A 61 -5.40 13.97 0.96
N GLU A 62 -5.35 13.56 2.23
CA GLU A 62 -6.08 12.38 2.71
C GLU A 62 -7.59 12.50 2.48
N SER A 63 -8.18 13.68 2.74
CA SER A 63 -9.59 13.95 2.50
C SER A 63 -9.95 13.81 1.01
N ILE A 64 -9.14 14.39 0.12
CA ILE A 64 -9.34 14.28 -1.33
C ILE A 64 -9.20 12.83 -1.78
N MET A 65 -8.21 12.10 -1.27
CA MET A 65 -8.02 10.67 -1.55
C MET A 65 -9.23 9.84 -1.13
N LYS A 66 -9.79 10.07 0.07
CA LYS A 66 -10.99 9.39 0.57
C LYS A 66 -12.20 9.67 -0.31
N GLU A 67 -12.40 10.92 -0.70
CA GLU A 67 -13.50 11.32 -1.58
C GLU A 67 -13.39 10.65 -2.95
N GLN A 68 -12.23 10.76 -3.61
CA GLN A 68 -11.97 10.17 -4.92
C GLN A 68 -12.10 8.64 -4.88
N HIS A 69 -11.62 7.99 -3.82
CA HIS A 69 -11.76 6.55 -3.63
C HIS A 69 -13.24 6.16 -3.50
N LYS A 70 -14.00 6.86 -2.66
CA LYS A 70 -15.44 6.60 -2.47
C LYS A 70 -16.24 6.85 -3.75
N ASP A 71 -15.90 7.89 -4.50
CA ASP A 71 -16.52 8.20 -5.78
C ASP A 71 -16.31 7.07 -6.79
N MET A 72 -15.08 6.57 -6.94
CA MET A 72 -14.79 5.43 -7.83
C MET A 72 -15.63 4.19 -7.48
N MET A 73 -15.76 3.87 -6.18
CA MET A 73 -16.61 2.78 -5.72
C MET A 73 -18.09 3.00 -6.03
N ARG A 74 -18.57 4.24 -5.91
CA ARG A 74 -19.95 4.62 -6.23
C ARG A 74 -20.21 4.48 -7.72
N ARG A 75 -19.31 4.97 -8.58
CA ARG A 75 -19.40 4.86 -10.04
C ARG A 75 -19.45 3.41 -10.50
N LEU A 76 -18.63 2.54 -9.88
CA LEU A 76 -18.70 1.09 -10.10
C LEU A 76 -20.09 0.53 -9.74
N LYS A 77 -20.61 0.84 -8.54
CA LYS A 77 -21.92 0.35 -8.10
C LYS A 77 -23.09 0.89 -8.92
N ASN A 78 -22.96 2.12 -9.45
CA ASN A 78 -23.93 2.74 -10.34
C ASN A 78 -23.93 2.13 -11.74
N GLY A 79 -22.99 1.23 -12.06
CA GLY A 79 -22.93 0.58 -13.35
C GLY A 79 -22.30 1.43 -14.46
N GLU A 80 -21.58 2.51 -14.13
CA GLU A 80 -20.97 3.38 -15.15
C GLU A 80 -19.97 2.62 -16.04
N PHE A 81 -19.39 1.55 -15.51
CA PHE A 81 -18.42 0.71 -16.21
C PHE A 81 -19.04 -0.58 -16.78
N ASP A 82 -20.35 -0.81 -16.66
CA ASP A 82 -21.01 -2.06 -17.07
C ASP A 82 -20.74 -2.41 -18.53
N ALA A 83 -20.77 -1.43 -19.44
CA ALA A 83 -20.51 -1.67 -20.86
C ALA A 83 -19.10 -2.22 -21.15
N ARG A 84 -18.12 -1.86 -20.31
CA ARG A 84 -16.75 -2.38 -20.40
C ARG A 84 -16.55 -3.70 -19.65
N ILE A 85 -17.28 -3.88 -18.55
CA ILE A 85 -17.16 -5.07 -17.70
C ILE A 85 -17.92 -6.26 -18.31
N PHE A 86 -19.08 -5.99 -18.91
CA PHE A 86 -20.05 -6.97 -19.40
C PHE A 86 -20.52 -6.61 -20.83
N PRO A 87 -19.64 -6.71 -21.84
CA PRO A 87 -19.98 -6.34 -23.22
C PRO A 87 -21.10 -7.21 -23.83
N ASP A 88 -21.26 -8.45 -23.35
CA ASP A 88 -22.28 -9.42 -23.80
C ASP A 88 -23.58 -9.37 -22.97
N GLY A 89 -23.71 -8.37 -22.08
CA GLY A 89 -24.79 -8.28 -21.10
C GLY A 89 -24.31 -8.64 -19.69
N ALA A 90 -24.81 -7.89 -18.71
CA ALA A 90 -24.50 -8.15 -17.31
C ALA A 90 -25.01 -9.54 -16.91
N PRO A 91 -24.19 -10.39 -16.24
CA PRO A 91 -24.70 -11.61 -15.64
C PRO A 91 -25.82 -11.20 -14.69
N GLU A 92 -26.98 -11.84 -14.84
CA GLU A 92 -28.07 -11.67 -13.90
C GLU A 92 -27.52 -11.90 -12.48
N PRO A 93 -27.94 -11.10 -11.49
CA PRO A 93 -27.48 -11.25 -10.13
C PRO A 93 -27.94 -12.60 -9.60
N THR A 94 -27.14 -13.64 -9.82
CA THR A 94 -27.29 -14.89 -9.09
C THR A 94 -27.11 -14.52 -7.62
N ALA A 95 -28.14 -14.81 -6.83
CA ALA A 95 -28.16 -14.55 -5.40
C ALA A 95 -26.80 -14.91 -4.80
N ALA A 96 -26.18 -13.93 -4.14
CA ALA A 96 -24.91 -14.10 -3.47
C ALA A 96 -24.95 -15.37 -2.61
N PRO A 97 -23.91 -16.22 -2.62
CA PRO A 97 -23.67 -17.11 -1.50
C PRO A 97 -23.60 -16.24 -0.26
N GLN A 98 -24.58 -16.40 0.64
CA GLN A 98 -24.54 -15.80 1.96
C GLN A 98 -23.25 -16.28 2.61
N GLU A 99 -22.28 -15.37 2.72
CA GLU A 99 -21.16 -15.52 3.62
C GLU A 99 -21.78 -15.78 5.00
N PRO A 100 -21.52 -16.93 5.65
CA PRO A 100 -22.03 -17.16 6.99
C PRO A 100 -21.54 -16.01 7.85
N ALA A 101 -22.48 -15.30 8.45
CA ALA A 101 -22.22 -14.29 9.47
C ALA A 101 -21.35 -14.95 10.56
N ALA A 102 -20.05 -14.73 10.48
CA ALA A 102 -19.14 -14.99 11.57
C ALA A 102 -19.58 -14.08 12.72
N ALA A 103 -20.12 -14.72 13.75
CA ALA A 103 -20.60 -14.07 14.95
C ALA A 103 -19.54 -13.11 15.54
N PRO A 104 -19.96 -11.99 16.13
CA PRO A 104 -19.04 -11.05 16.76
C PRO A 104 -18.33 -11.72 17.94
N GLN A 105 -17.06 -12.05 17.77
CA GLN A 105 -16.17 -12.41 18.87
C GLN A 105 -15.31 -11.21 19.22
N THR A 106 -15.68 -10.53 20.29
CA THR A 106 -14.79 -9.68 21.09
C THR A 106 -15.38 -9.69 22.50
N PRO A 107 -14.60 -9.66 23.60
CA PRO A 107 -13.15 -9.79 23.79
C PRO A 107 -12.80 -10.89 24.82
N GLU A 108 -11.66 -11.58 24.68
CA GLU A 108 -11.00 -12.12 25.86
C GLU A 108 -9.56 -11.60 25.89
N VAL A 109 -9.34 -10.68 26.83
CA VAL A 109 -8.06 -10.11 27.20
C VAL A 109 -7.45 -11.11 28.19
N PRO A 110 -6.36 -11.82 27.89
CA PRO A 110 -5.65 -12.55 28.93
C PRO A 110 -4.87 -11.55 29.77
N ALA A 111 -5.26 -11.44 31.03
CA ALA A 111 -4.57 -10.66 32.05
C ALA A 111 -3.08 -11.08 32.17
N PRO A 112 -2.20 -10.15 32.59
CA PRO A 112 -0.78 -10.42 32.76
C PRO A 112 -0.59 -11.40 33.92
N GLN A 113 -0.10 -12.61 33.63
CA GLN A 113 0.37 -13.51 34.68
C GLN A 113 1.67 -12.95 35.26
N ALA A 114 1.54 -12.24 36.37
CA ALA A 114 2.59 -12.01 37.32
C ALA A 114 3.09 -13.36 37.86
N GLN A 115 4.25 -13.82 37.38
CA GLN A 115 5.06 -14.80 38.11
C GLN A 115 6.20 -14.05 38.77
N ALA A 116 5.99 -13.77 40.06
CA ALA A 116 7.02 -13.39 41.00
C ALA A 116 7.73 -14.64 41.53
N ALA A 117 8.97 -14.43 42.02
CA ALA A 117 9.88 -15.34 42.73
C ALA A 117 10.89 -16.08 41.82
N ALA A 118 12.22 -16.03 42.01
CA ALA A 118 13.07 -15.41 43.03
C ALA A 118 14.54 -15.44 42.52
N PRO A 119 15.48 -14.69 43.13
CA PRO A 119 16.80 -14.40 42.60
C PRO A 119 17.84 -15.49 42.89
N GLN A 120 18.66 -15.83 41.90
CA GLN A 120 19.92 -16.56 42.11
C GLN A 120 21.07 -15.87 41.37
N THR A 121 21.79 -15.02 42.11
CA THR A 121 23.23 -14.86 41.98
C THR A 121 23.87 -15.63 43.14
N PRO A 122 24.96 -16.35 42.90
CA PRO A 122 26.24 -15.76 43.29
C PRO A 122 27.33 -15.89 42.22
N ALA A 123 28.16 -14.85 42.21
CA ALA A 123 29.35 -14.64 41.42
C ALA A 123 30.44 -15.72 41.58
N ALA A 124 31.17 -15.98 40.49
CA ALA A 124 32.61 -16.24 40.50
C ALA A 124 33.21 -16.10 39.08
N ALA A 125 33.70 -14.90 38.76
CA ALA A 125 34.83 -14.70 37.84
C ALA A 125 36.12 -15.21 38.53
N PRO A 126 37.27 -15.51 37.87
CA PRO A 126 37.83 -14.88 36.67
C PRO A 126 38.29 -15.91 35.60
N ARG A 127 38.67 -15.60 34.36
CA ARG A 127 39.83 -14.79 33.94
C ARG A 127 39.90 -14.84 32.41
N ALA A 128 39.99 -13.69 31.75
CA ALA A 128 40.35 -13.56 30.33
C ALA A 128 41.83 -13.94 30.10
N PRO A 129 42.28 -14.23 28.85
CA PRO A 129 42.52 -13.15 27.89
C PRO A 129 42.14 -13.44 26.42
N GLU A 130 41.75 -12.39 25.72
CA GLU A 130 41.68 -12.22 24.24
C GLU A 130 43.07 -11.80 23.68
N PRO A 131 43.26 -11.41 22.38
CA PRO A 131 42.99 -12.03 21.06
C PRO A 131 44.30 -12.00 20.17
N PRO A 132 44.33 -12.12 18.81
CA PRO A 132 43.95 -11.01 17.90
C PRO A 132 43.39 -11.37 16.48
N LYS A 133 42.50 -10.49 15.99
CA LYS A 133 42.42 -9.82 14.67
C LYS A 133 42.56 -10.63 13.37
N ASP A 134 41.53 -10.56 12.51
CA ASP A 134 41.66 -9.92 11.19
C ASP A 134 40.28 -9.56 10.59
N THR A 135 40.21 -8.42 9.90
CA THR A 135 39.04 -7.89 9.16
C THR A 135 39.27 -8.05 7.63
N PRO A 136 38.45 -7.44 6.75
CA PRO A 136 37.66 -8.05 5.67
C PRO A 136 38.39 -8.19 4.30
N PRO A 137 37.72 -8.69 3.25
CA PRO A 137 37.37 -7.78 2.13
C PRO A 137 36.00 -8.09 1.48
N THR A 138 35.18 -7.07 1.18
CA THR A 138 34.98 -6.47 -0.16
C THR A 138 34.05 -7.26 -1.11
N THR A 139 32.93 -6.59 -1.43
CA THR A 139 31.99 -6.65 -2.56
C THR A 139 32.41 -7.43 -3.82
N PRO A 140 31.44 -7.97 -4.57
CA PRO A 140 31.29 -7.44 -5.93
C PRO A 140 29.84 -7.12 -6.34
N ALA A 141 29.73 -6.01 -7.07
CA ALA A 141 28.75 -5.71 -8.11
C ALA A 141 27.26 -5.70 -7.76
N ASN A 142 26.79 -4.61 -7.17
CA ASN A 142 25.49 -4.06 -7.55
C ASN A 142 25.76 -2.67 -8.14
N ARG A 143 25.59 -2.52 -9.46
CA ARG A 143 25.77 -1.27 -10.19
C ARG A 143 25.00 -0.16 -9.45
N SER A 144 25.69 0.86 -8.98
CA SER A 144 25.03 2.00 -8.35
C SER A 144 24.23 2.75 -9.40
N LEU A 145 23.10 3.31 -8.97
CA LEU A 145 22.19 4.09 -9.82
C LEU A 145 22.93 5.19 -10.59
N ASP A 146 24.01 5.71 -10.00
CA ASP A 146 24.89 6.72 -10.58
C ASP A 146 25.57 6.26 -11.88
N GLU A 147 25.94 4.98 -12.03
CA GLU A 147 26.49 4.47 -13.30
C GLU A 147 25.41 4.37 -14.39
N VAL A 148 24.18 4.02 -14.03
CA VAL A 148 23.05 3.96 -14.99
C VAL A 148 22.65 5.37 -15.44
N ILE A 149 22.71 6.35 -14.53
CA ILE A 149 22.43 7.74 -14.84
C ILE A 149 23.54 8.32 -15.75
N LEU A 150 24.81 8.03 -15.49
CA LEU A 150 25.91 8.45 -16.37
C LEU A 150 25.82 7.81 -17.76
N ASP A 151 25.47 6.53 -17.86
CA ASP A 151 25.26 5.84 -19.15
C ASP A 151 24.13 6.51 -19.97
N TYR A 152 23.04 6.92 -19.32
CA TYR A 152 21.96 7.64 -19.98
C TYR A 152 22.36 9.07 -20.41
N LEU A 153 23.15 9.78 -19.61
CA LEU A 153 23.64 11.12 -19.95
C LEU A 153 24.71 11.12 -21.05
N ILE A 154 25.50 10.04 -21.16
CA ILE A 154 26.53 9.89 -22.19
C ILE A 154 25.93 9.35 -23.51
N THR A 155 24.89 8.53 -23.44
CA THR A 155 24.24 7.93 -24.63
C THR A 155 23.03 8.74 -25.12
N GLY A 156 22.72 9.85 -24.45
CA GLY A 156 21.53 10.67 -24.66
C GLY A 156 21.70 11.92 -25.53
N GLU A 157 22.75 12.01 -26.34
CA GLU A 157 22.80 12.95 -27.48
C GLU A 157 22.68 12.20 -28.81
N ASP A 158 21.49 12.34 -29.41
CA ASP A 158 21.20 12.48 -30.86
C ASP A 158 19.97 11.64 -31.30
N LYS A 159 18.78 12.28 -31.29
CA LYS A 159 17.93 12.49 -32.47
C LYS A 159 16.75 13.42 -32.20
#